data_AF-A0AAF0VZ89-F1
#
_entry.id   AF-A0AAF0VZ89-F1
#
_cell.length_a   1.000
_cell.length_b   1.000
_cell.length_c   1.000
_cell.angle_alpha   90.00
_cell.angle_beta   90.00
_cell.angle_gamma   90.00
#
_symmetry.space_group_name_H-M   'P 1'
#
loop_
_entity.id
_entity.type
_entity.pdbx_description
1 polymer ?
#
loop_
_entity_poly.entity_id
_entity_poly.type
_entity_poly.pdbx_seq_one_letter_code
_entity_poly.pdbx_strand_id
1 'polypeptide(L)'
;MTQPPDGNRPEVDRPKPGNQSLRDELLEGMSGGECLPLGHIDSVVAYDHSTEPLAARQSRVITTIESLLTDGLLVIGDIVGGSEDYVNPWKLSTEDALTRLRELYVTHHDNEVGWNWTTWFALTPEGERVAEKM
;
A
#
# COMPACT_ATOMS: atom_id res chain seq x y z
N MET A 1 7.29 -28.15 42.47
CA MET A 1 7.09 -28.51 41.06
C MET A 1 5.92 -27.70 40.56
N THR A 2 6.20 -26.64 39.79
CA THR A 2 5.18 -25.79 39.19
C THR A 2 5.70 -25.43 37.80
N GLN A 3 5.08 -25.99 36.76
CA GLN A 3 5.35 -25.70 35.37
C GLN A 3 4.56 -24.43 35.00
N PRO A 4 5.16 -23.39 34.39
CA PRO A 4 4.39 -22.28 33.84
C PRO A 4 3.74 -22.68 32.51
N PRO A 5 2.57 -22.11 32.17
CA PRO A 5 1.86 -22.45 30.95
C PRO A 5 2.58 -21.83 29.74
N ASP A 6 2.97 -22.72 28.83
CA ASP A 6 3.37 -22.43 27.46
C ASP A 6 2.14 -21.92 26.71
N GLY A 7 2.17 -20.66 26.29
CA GLY A 7 0.98 -19.96 25.82
C GLY A 7 1.29 -18.71 25.03
N ASN A 8 2.33 -18.73 24.20
CA ASN A 8 2.50 -17.73 23.15
C ASN A 8 2.45 -18.44 21.80
N ARG A 9 1.22 -18.84 21.43
CA ARG A 9 0.92 -19.34 20.09
C ARG A 9 1.08 -18.14 19.15
N PRO A 10 1.99 -18.16 18.16
CA PRO A 10 1.98 -17.11 17.16
C PRO A 10 0.61 -17.13 16.50
N GLU A 11 0.02 -15.94 16.42
CA GLU A 11 -1.22 -15.69 15.72
C GLU A 11 -1.11 -16.36 14.34
N VAL A 12 -2.08 -17.23 14.04
CA VAL A 12 -2.06 -18.00 12.80
C VAL A 12 -2.20 -16.99 11.68
N ASP A 13 -1.07 -16.69 11.05
CA ASP A 13 -0.91 -15.93 9.83
C ASP A 13 -1.81 -16.58 8.77
N ARG A 14 -3.05 -16.08 8.73
CA ARG A 14 -4.08 -16.61 7.85
C ARG A 14 -3.85 -15.85 6.55
N PRO A 15 -3.44 -16.52 5.46
CA PRO A 15 -3.24 -15.83 4.19
C PRO A 15 -4.56 -15.15 3.81
N LYS A 16 -4.56 -13.83 3.81
CA LYS A 16 -5.76 -13.07 3.48
C LYS A 16 -6.00 -13.15 1.97
N PRO A 17 -7.19 -13.54 1.50
CA PRO A 17 -7.41 -13.76 0.09
C PRO A 17 -7.58 -12.44 -0.68
N GLY A 18 -6.76 -12.25 -1.72
CA GLY A 18 -7.06 -11.40 -2.89
C GLY A 18 -6.79 -9.91 -2.75
N ASN A 19 -7.01 -9.18 -3.85
CA ASN A 19 -6.79 -7.72 -3.94
C ASN A 19 -7.65 -6.92 -2.96
N GLN A 20 -8.82 -7.46 -2.58
CA GLN A 20 -9.72 -6.83 -1.61
C GLN A 20 -9.10 -6.80 -0.22
N SER A 21 -8.33 -7.82 0.17
CA SER A 21 -7.57 -7.79 1.42
C SER A 21 -6.55 -6.65 1.46
N LEU A 22 -5.75 -6.51 0.39
CA LEU A 22 -4.75 -5.44 0.33
C LEU A 22 -5.44 -4.07 0.31
N ARG A 23 -6.58 -3.95 -0.38
CA ARG A 23 -7.34 -2.71 -0.40
C ARG A 23 -7.78 -2.30 1.00
N ASP A 24 -8.36 -3.23 1.75
CA ASP A 24 -8.85 -2.99 3.10
C ASP A 24 -7.70 -2.62 4.05
N GLU A 25 -6.57 -3.32 3.94
CA GLU A 25 -5.36 -3.04 4.71
C GLU A 25 -4.74 -1.67 4.40
N LEU A 26 -4.78 -1.23 3.14
CA LEU A 26 -4.35 0.12 2.78
C LEU A 26 -5.28 1.20 3.35
N LEU A 27 -6.60 0.96 3.34
CA LEU A 27 -7.56 1.87 3.95
C LEU A 27 -7.34 1.97 5.46
N GLU A 28 -7.16 0.84 6.14
CA GLU A 28 -6.87 0.80 7.58
C GLU A 28 -5.51 1.45 7.90
N GLY A 29 -4.47 1.12 7.14
CA GLY A 29 -3.10 1.58 7.38
C GLY A 29 -2.88 3.08 7.12
N MET A 30 -3.71 3.71 6.28
CA MET A 30 -3.70 5.17 6.07
C MET A 30 -4.75 5.92 6.89
N SER A 31 -5.62 5.20 7.61
CA SER A 31 -6.68 5.80 8.42
C SER A 31 -6.10 6.74 9.47
N GLY A 32 -6.68 7.93 9.60
CA GLY A 32 -6.19 8.94 10.55
C GLY A 32 -5.16 9.90 9.98
N GLY A 33 -5.03 9.95 8.65
CA GLY A 33 -4.16 10.90 7.95
C GLY A 33 -2.73 10.42 7.71
N GLU A 34 -2.46 9.13 7.92
CA GLU A 34 -1.14 8.54 7.67
C GLU A 34 -0.86 8.47 6.16
N CYS A 35 0.36 8.81 5.76
CA CYS A 35 0.81 8.68 4.38
C CYS A 35 1.73 7.46 4.25
N LEU A 36 1.48 6.59 3.27
CA LEU A 36 2.29 5.40 3.07
C LEU A 36 3.21 5.53 1.86
N PRO A 37 4.51 5.20 1.97
CA PRO A 37 5.40 5.09 0.83
C PRO A 37 5.15 3.80 0.07
N LEU A 38 5.44 3.78 -1.23
CA LEU A 38 5.29 2.58 -2.05
C LEU A 38 6.09 1.38 -1.52
N GLY A 39 7.26 1.59 -0.93
CA GLY A 39 8.02 0.49 -0.33
C GLY A 39 7.39 -0.14 0.90
N HIS A 40 6.59 0.61 1.66
CA HIS A 40 5.79 0.02 2.73
C HIS A 40 4.76 -0.95 2.15
N ILE A 41 4.03 -0.52 1.12
CA ILE A 41 3.03 -1.33 0.43
C ILE A 41 3.68 -2.58 -0.21
N ASP A 42 4.83 -2.42 -0.86
CA ASP A 42 5.58 -3.55 -1.43
C ASP A 42 6.02 -4.54 -0.34
N SER A 43 6.48 -4.05 0.81
CA SER A 43 6.92 -4.88 1.94
C SER A 43 5.78 -5.71 2.53
N VAL A 44 4.60 -5.10 2.71
CA VAL A 44 3.38 -5.81 3.16
C VAL A 44 3.04 -6.95 2.18
N VAL A 45 2.99 -6.64 0.88
CA VAL A 45 2.68 -7.65 -0.13
C VAL A 45 3.78 -8.71 -0.24
N ALA A 46 5.04 -8.34 -0.08
CA ALA A 46 6.16 -9.28 -0.08
C ALA A 46 6.11 -10.24 1.13
N TYR A 47 5.65 -9.76 2.29
CA TYR A 47 5.47 -10.58 3.48
C TYR A 47 4.29 -11.55 3.30
N ASP A 48 3.09 -11.02 3.03
CA ASP A 48 1.84 -11.80 2.91
C ASP A 48 1.86 -12.79 1.74
N HIS A 49 2.52 -12.41 0.65
CA HIS A 49 2.57 -13.19 -0.59
C HIS A 49 3.99 -13.64 -0.93
N SER A 50 4.82 -13.95 0.07
CA SER A 50 6.23 -14.32 -0.10
C SER A 50 6.52 -15.49 -1.05
N THR A 51 5.54 -16.37 -1.27
CA THR A 51 5.64 -17.50 -2.20
C THR A 51 5.21 -17.16 -3.64
N GLU A 52 4.61 -16.00 -3.86
CA GLU A 52 4.15 -15.55 -5.18
C GLU A 52 5.32 -14.94 -5.99
N PRO A 53 5.37 -15.17 -7.31
CA PRO A 53 6.30 -14.50 -8.20
C PRO A 53 6.20 -12.97 -8.09
N LEU A 54 7.32 -12.26 -8.25
CA LEU A 54 7.36 -10.81 -8.21
C LEU A 54 6.29 -10.14 -9.10
N ALA A 55 6.14 -10.62 -10.34
CA ALA A 55 5.14 -10.07 -11.26
C ALA A 55 3.70 -10.19 -10.74
N ALA A 56 3.38 -11.24 -9.99
CA ALA A 56 2.06 -11.42 -9.37
C ALA A 56 1.86 -10.42 -8.23
N ARG A 57 2.87 -10.25 -7.37
CA ARG A 57 2.86 -9.25 -6.29
C ARG A 57 2.74 -7.82 -6.84
N GLN A 58 3.52 -7.48 -7.86
CA GLN A 58 3.44 -6.19 -8.54
C GLN A 58 2.07 -5.95 -9.16
N SER A 59 1.50 -6.95 -9.83
CA SER A 59 0.15 -6.86 -10.39
C SER A 59 -0.91 -6.62 -9.30
N ARG A 60 -0.77 -7.26 -8.12
CA ARG A 60 -1.64 -7.04 -6.97
C ARG A 60 -1.59 -5.58 -6.48
N VAL A 61 -0.39 -5.04 -6.26
CA VAL A 61 -0.20 -3.64 -5.85
C VAL A 61 -0.83 -2.67 -6.86
N ILE A 62 -0.49 -2.82 -8.15
CA ILE A 62 -1.00 -1.92 -9.21
C ILE A 62 -2.53 -1.98 -9.31
N THR A 63 -3.12 -3.17 -9.29
CA THR A 63 -4.57 -3.33 -9.45
C THR A 63 -5.35 -2.81 -8.23
N THR A 64 -4.79 -2.96 -7.02
CA THR A 64 -5.39 -2.38 -5.81
C THR A 64 -5.33 -0.86 -5.84
N ILE A 65 -4.19 -0.26 -6.19
CA ILE A 65 -4.04 1.19 -6.31
C ILE A 65 -4.98 1.75 -7.39
N GLU A 66 -5.03 1.11 -8.56
CA GLU A 66 -5.95 1.48 -9.66
C GLU A 66 -7.41 1.48 -9.19
N SER A 67 -7.82 0.46 -8.45
CA SER A 67 -9.17 0.39 -7.89
C SER A 67 -9.44 1.52 -6.90
N LEU A 68 -8.50 1.85 -6.01
CA LEU A 68 -8.67 2.94 -5.03
C LEU A 68 -8.69 4.33 -5.68
N LEU A 69 -7.85 4.56 -6.68
CA LEU A 69 -7.83 5.80 -7.46
C LEU A 69 -9.11 5.98 -8.27
N THR A 70 -9.61 4.91 -8.89
CA THR A 70 -10.84 4.92 -9.69
C THR A 70 -12.06 5.27 -8.83
N ASP A 71 -12.10 4.77 -7.59
CA ASP A 71 -13.16 5.09 -6.63
C ASP A 71 -12.97 6.46 -5.94
N GLY A 72 -11.88 7.17 -6.24
CA GLY A 72 -11.58 8.47 -5.64
C GLY A 72 -11.23 8.41 -4.15
N LEU A 73 -10.80 7.25 -3.64
CA LEU A 73 -10.47 7.06 -2.22
C LEU A 73 -9.00 7.39 -1.89
N LEU A 74 -8.16 7.47 -2.91
CA LEU A 74 -6.72 7.61 -2.75
C LEU A 74 -6.18 8.75 -3.61
N VAL A 75 -5.10 9.37 -3.16
CA VAL A 75 -4.22 10.19 -3.99
C VAL A 75 -2.83 9.58 -4.03
N ILE A 76 -2.15 9.74 -5.16
CA ILE A 76 -0.76 9.35 -5.38
C ILE A 76 0.07 10.61 -5.68
N GLY A 77 1.26 10.68 -5.11
CA GLY A 77 2.07 11.87 -5.24
C GLY A 77 3.47 11.74 -4.64
N ASP A 78 4.08 12.91 -4.45
CA ASP A 78 5.38 13.05 -3.79
C ASP A 78 5.14 13.70 -2.41
N ILE A 79 5.95 13.40 -1.40
CA ILE A 79 5.97 14.21 -0.17
C ILE A 79 6.73 15.51 -0.42
N VAL A 80 6.19 16.63 0.04
CA VAL A 80 6.82 17.94 -0.04
C VAL A 80 7.25 18.41 1.35
N GLY A 81 8.49 18.89 1.48
CA GLY A 81 8.95 19.61 2.67
C GLY A 81 9.50 18.75 3.81
N GLY A 82 9.64 17.43 3.61
CA GLY A 82 10.22 16.51 4.60
C GLY A 82 9.30 16.19 5.78
N SER A 83 8.06 16.67 5.77
CA SER A 83 6.98 16.23 6.66
C SER A 83 6.22 15.08 5.99
N GLU A 84 6.11 13.95 6.68
CA GLU A 84 5.34 12.77 6.23
C GLU A 84 3.82 12.98 6.25
N ASP A 85 3.39 14.20 6.56
CA ASP A 85 2.00 14.54 6.86
C ASP A 85 1.15 14.87 5.61
N TYR A 86 1.77 15.03 4.43
CA TYR A 86 1.03 15.40 3.22
C TYR A 86 1.65 14.91 1.91
N VAL A 87 0.84 14.16 1.15
CA VAL A 87 1.11 13.83 -0.25
C VAL A 87 0.69 14.99 -1.15
N ASN A 88 1.65 15.59 -1.86
CA ASN A 88 1.38 16.51 -2.95
C ASN A 88 0.96 15.72 -4.20
N PRO A 89 -0.32 15.73 -4.58
CA PRO A 89 -0.81 14.83 -5.63
C PRO A 89 -0.17 15.15 -6.97
N TRP A 90 0.13 14.11 -7.75
CA TRP A 90 0.56 14.30 -9.12
C TRP A 90 -0.56 14.97 -9.93
N LYS A 91 -0.20 16.00 -10.71
CA LYS A 91 -1.13 16.71 -11.61
C LYS A 91 -1.34 15.92 -12.91
N LEU A 92 -1.77 14.68 -12.77
CA LEU A 92 -1.93 13.69 -13.85
C LEU A 92 -3.35 13.12 -13.82
N SER A 93 -3.80 12.59 -14.95
CA SER A 93 -4.99 11.73 -14.96
C SER A 93 -4.73 10.43 -14.20
N THR A 94 -5.77 9.70 -13.80
CA THR A 94 -5.61 8.37 -13.18
C THR A 94 -4.82 7.43 -14.08
N GLU A 95 -5.09 7.42 -15.39
CA GLU A 95 -4.39 6.58 -16.37
C GLU A 95 -2.90 6.94 -16.47
N ASP A 96 -2.58 8.24 -16.53
CA ASP A 96 -1.19 8.71 -16.60
C ASP A 96 -0.43 8.45 -15.30
N ALA A 97 -1.09 8.63 -14.15
CA ALA A 97 -0.51 8.33 -12.85
C ALA A 97 -0.19 6.84 -12.70
N LEU A 98 -1.10 5.97 -13.15
CA LEU A 98 -0.87 4.52 -13.14
C LEU A 98 0.21 4.10 -14.14
N THR A 99 0.30 4.76 -15.29
CA THR A 99 1.39 4.53 -16.25
C THR A 99 2.74 4.87 -15.63
N ARG A 100 2.86 6.06 -15.01
CA ARG A 100 4.07 6.47 -14.28
C ARG A 100 4.41 5.50 -13.13
N LEU A 101 3.42 5.07 -12.36
CA LEU A 101 3.62 4.10 -11.28
C LEU A 101 4.16 2.76 -11.82
N ARG A 102 3.61 2.26 -12.94
CA ARG A 102 4.09 1.02 -13.58
C ARG A 102 5.53 1.16 -14.08
N GLU A 103 5.91 2.31 -14.64
CA GLU A 103 7.30 2.54 -15.05
C GLU A 103 8.25 2.50 -13.84
N LEU A 104 7.93 3.21 -12.76
CA LEU A 104 8.77 3.27 -11.56
C LEU A 104 8.86 1.92 -10.85
N TYR A 105 7.72 1.30 -10.58
CA TYR A 105 7.62 0.15 -9.69
C TYR A 105 7.82 -1.20 -10.38
N VAL A 106 7.33 -1.34 -11.62
CA VAL A 106 7.39 -2.60 -12.36
C VAL A 106 8.61 -2.65 -13.27
N THR A 107 8.76 -1.62 -14.11
CA THR A 107 9.83 -1.59 -15.13
C THR A 107 11.19 -1.31 -14.50
N HIS A 108 11.23 -0.43 -13.49
CA HIS A 108 12.46 -0.05 -12.78
C HIS A 108 12.50 -0.58 -11.36
N HIS A 109 11.92 -1.77 -11.12
CA HIS A 109 11.84 -2.35 -9.79
C HIS A 109 13.21 -2.51 -9.10
N ASP A 110 14.25 -2.88 -9.85
CA ASP A 110 15.62 -3.02 -9.31
C ASP A 110 16.23 -1.69 -8.83
N ASN A 111 15.66 -0.55 -9.23
CA ASN A 111 16.04 0.77 -8.73
C ASN A 111 15.17 1.13 -7.52
N GLU A 112 15.31 0.40 -6.42
CA GLU A 112 14.55 0.61 -5.19
C GLU A 112 14.58 2.05 -4.69
N VAL A 113 15.74 2.71 -4.75
CA VAL A 113 15.90 4.12 -4.38
C VAL A 113 14.97 5.04 -5.18
N GLY A 114 14.66 4.67 -6.42
CA GLY A 114 13.82 5.43 -7.33
C GLY A 114 12.32 5.34 -7.06
N TRP A 115 11.83 4.36 -6.29
CA TRP A 115 10.40 4.16 -6.05
C TRP A 115 10.01 3.94 -4.58
N ASN A 116 10.91 3.38 -3.75
CA ASN A 116 10.62 2.99 -2.36
C ASN A 116 10.15 4.20 -1.52
N TRP A 117 10.84 5.34 -1.64
CA TRP A 117 10.60 6.55 -0.82
C TRP A 117 10.22 7.79 -1.65
N THR A 118 9.97 7.62 -2.94
CA THR A 118 9.69 8.74 -3.86
C THR A 118 8.22 8.82 -4.25
N THR A 119 7.48 7.72 -4.12
CA THR A 119 6.06 7.63 -4.46
C THR A 119 5.27 7.33 -3.19
N TRP A 120 4.30 8.19 -2.91
CA TRP A 120 3.53 8.17 -1.67
C TRP A 120 2.04 8.20 -1.93
N PHE A 121 1.31 7.67 -0.97
CA PHE A 121 -0.14 7.49 -1.03
C PHE A 121 -0.76 8.06 0.23
N ALA A 122 -1.92 8.70 0.08
CA ALA A 122 -2.74 9.17 1.19
C ALA A 122 -4.21 9.02 0.82
N LEU A 123 -5.06 8.86 1.83
CA LEU A 123 -6.50 8.83 1.62
C LEU A 123 -7.02 10.21 1.21
N THR A 124 -8.05 10.21 0.37
CA THR A 124 -8.89 11.40 0.20
C THR A 124 -9.81 11.55 1.42
N PRO A 125 -10.49 12.70 1.59
CA PRO A 125 -11.54 12.81 2.61
C PRO A 125 -12.65 11.76 2.49
N GLU A 126 -12.88 11.20 1.29
CA GLU A 126 -13.82 10.10 1.13
C GLU A 126 -13.19 8.75 1.51
N GLY A 127 -11.91 8.53 1.15
CA GLY A 127 -11.14 7.38 1.61
C GLY A 127 -11.13 7.24 3.13
N GLU A 128 -10.88 8.34 3.86
CA GLU A 128 -10.93 8.38 5.33
C GLU A 128 -12.31 7.95 5.85
N ARG A 129 -13.39 8.49 5.29
CA ARG A 129 -14.76 8.10 5.71
C ARG A 129 -15.09 6.65 5.43
N VAL A 130 -14.48 6.05 4.42
CA VAL A 130 -14.64 4.62 4.13
C VAL A 130 -13.87 3.83 5.17
N ALA A 131 -12.60 4.18 5.43
CA ALA A 131 -11.76 3.53 6.44
C ALA A 131 -12.39 3.59 7.85
N GLU A 132 -12.94 4.73 8.26
CA GLU A 132 -13.61 4.93 9.56
C GLU A 132 -14.84 4.02 9.78
N LYS A 133 -15.40 3.44 8.71
CA LYS A 133 -16.62 2.61 8.76
C LYS A 133 -16.35 1.11 8.65
N MET A 134 -15.10 0.71 8.48
CA MET A 134 -14.68 -0.69 8.41
C MET A 134 -14.64 -1.32 9.80
#